data_AF-A0A9J6AN24-F1
#
_entry.id   AF-A0A9J6AN24-F1
#
_cell.length_a   1.000
_cell.length_b   1.000
_cell.length_c   1.000
_cell.angle_alpha   90.00
_cell.angle_beta   90.00
_cell.angle_gamma   90.00
#
_symmetry.space_group_name_H-M   'P 1'
#
loop_
_entity.id
_entity.type
_entity.pdbx_description
1 polymer ?
#
loop_
_entity_poly.entity_id
_entity_poly.type
_entity_poly.pdbx_seq_one_letter_code
_entity_poly.pdbx_strand_id
1 'polypeptide(L)'
;MAITGALPSSPFLGHVPFHLGKSSSTYFTHNSVCIFKVKALFWGSRRSVKPADKVLSLGEFTLSEADSLGDTGTPEKISVSVVSSISEVSPDNWDSCSLDATGHQQFNPFLSHGFLSSLEESGSAVEGTGWIPQHIIAEDESRNILGVVPIYLKSHSYGEYVFDNSWANAYYNYGLSYYPKLQCSVPFTPVTGPRILVRNTSHRDQVFDILVSAMKDLAVKFNVSSLHITFPTSNEWHKLEEKGFLQRTGMQYHWKNRNYKNFDEFLMDMKQSKRKNIRQERKKISAQNVTMKRLRGHEIKASHWDTFYKFYRNTTDNKWGTAYLTRDFFHRMGAKMGDNVLLVVAEEGDELVAAALNLIGGDTLYGRLWGCLPGTYYANLHFEACYYQAIDAAIELNLSTVEAGAQGEHKIQRGYMPVPTYSCHYILDEDFKQIIDDFLVRETAQVKLVMNLLQDSGPFKENVWN
;
A
#
# COMPACT_ATOMS: atom_id res chain seq x y z
N MET A 1 4.54 63.78 -6.62
CA MET A 1 4.25 64.15 -5.22
C MET A 1 4.41 62.87 -4.41
N ALA A 2 5.50 62.77 -3.65
CA ALA A 2 5.87 61.59 -2.87
C ALA A 2 5.21 61.65 -1.49
N ILE A 3 4.68 60.54 -0.99
CA ILE A 3 4.72 60.19 0.44
C ILE A 3 4.89 58.66 0.57
N THR A 4 5.85 58.31 1.41
CA THR A 4 6.42 57.03 1.80
C THR A 4 5.61 56.32 2.89
N GLY A 5 5.67 54.99 2.95
CA GLY A 5 5.25 54.19 4.11
C GLY A 5 5.71 52.74 4.01
N ALA A 6 6.72 52.40 4.80
CA ALA A 6 7.42 51.11 4.81
C ALA A 6 6.64 50.00 5.55
N LEU A 7 6.83 48.75 5.10
CA LEU A 7 6.44 47.51 5.79
C LEU A 7 7.69 46.92 6.51
N PRO A 8 7.55 46.26 7.68
CA PRO A 8 8.69 45.72 8.42
C PRO A 8 9.22 44.40 7.83
N SER A 9 10.54 44.26 7.89
CA SER A 9 11.35 43.10 7.48
C SER A 9 11.29 41.96 8.50
N SER A 10 11.20 40.72 8.00
CA SER A 10 11.41 39.48 8.77
C SER A 10 12.87 39.01 8.61
N PRO A 11 13.59 38.61 9.67
CA PRO A 11 15.04 38.46 9.65
C PRO A 11 15.47 37.00 9.51
N PHE A 12 15.19 36.33 8.39
CA PHE A 12 15.84 35.05 8.07
C PHE A 12 15.87 34.88 6.55
N LEU A 13 16.90 35.43 5.91
CA LEU A 13 17.45 35.04 4.62
C LEU A 13 18.66 35.96 4.33
N GLY A 14 19.86 35.42 4.50
CA GLY A 14 21.11 36.13 4.20
C GLY A 14 21.23 36.39 2.69
N HIS A 15 21.49 37.65 2.33
CA HIS A 15 21.80 38.07 0.97
C HIS A 15 23.17 37.57 0.51
N VAL A 16 23.24 36.97 -0.69
CA VAL A 16 24.48 36.82 -1.46
C VAL A 16 24.29 37.56 -2.79
N PRO A 17 25.13 38.54 -3.14
CA PRO A 17 24.99 39.29 -4.39
C PRO A 17 25.58 38.51 -5.58
N PHE A 18 24.79 38.40 -6.65
CA PHE A 18 25.22 37.93 -7.98
C PHE A 18 25.93 39.07 -8.72
N HIS A 19 27.21 38.88 -9.05
CA HIS A 19 27.92 39.70 -10.05
C HIS A 19 28.22 38.85 -11.30
N LEU A 20 27.70 39.29 -12.45
CA LEU A 20 28.09 38.80 -13.78
C LEU A 20 29.43 39.43 -14.19
N GLY A 21 30.41 38.58 -14.51
CA GLY A 21 31.65 38.98 -15.18
C GLY A 21 32.15 37.87 -16.10
N LYS A 22 32.21 38.16 -17.41
CA LYS A 22 32.82 37.31 -18.44
C LYS A 22 34.36 37.46 -18.39
N SER A 23 35.12 36.36 -18.50
CA SER A 23 36.20 36.20 -19.49
C SER A 23 37.12 34.98 -19.23
N SER A 24 37.43 34.30 -20.35
CA SER A 24 38.67 33.61 -20.73
C SER A 24 39.19 32.35 -20.01
N SER A 25 39.38 31.34 -20.86
CA SER A 25 40.13 30.09 -20.73
C SER A 25 41.60 30.23 -20.32
N THR A 26 42.09 29.29 -19.52
CA THR A 26 43.40 28.60 -19.74
C THR A 26 43.52 27.34 -18.87
N TYR A 27 44.34 26.41 -19.35
CA TYR A 27 44.45 24.99 -19.02
C TYR A 27 45.28 24.62 -17.77
N PHE A 28 44.99 23.41 -17.27
CA PHE A 28 45.81 22.44 -16.50
C PHE A 28 46.29 22.77 -15.08
N THR A 29 45.87 21.95 -14.11
CA THR A 29 46.76 20.97 -13.43
C THR A 29 45.98 20.05 -12.48
N HIS A 30 46.38 18.78 -12.48
CA HIS A 30 45.95 17.73 -11.57
C HIS A 30 46.17 18.14 -10.09
N ASN A 31 45.17 17.90 -9.23
CA ASN A 31 45.45 17.46 -7.87
C ASN A 31 44.29 16.64 -7.27
N SER A 32 44.66 15.41 -6.92
CA SER A 32 44.03 14.38 -6.12
C SER A 32 42.94 14.84 -5.14
N VAL A 33 41.71 14.34 -5.33
CA VAL A 33 40.68 14.34 -4.28
C VAL A 33 40.73 13.00 -3.54
N CYS A 34 41.05 13.09 -2.26
CA CYS A 34 41.12 11.99 -1.32
C CYS A 34 39.74 11.32 -1.17
N ILE A 35 39.61 10.11 -1.71
CA ILE A 35 38.46 9.23 -1.46
C ILE A 35 38.67 8.60 -0.08
N PHE A 36 37.94 9.07 0.93
CA PHE A 36 37.81 8.33 2.17
C PHE A 36 36.98 7.05 1.91
N LYS A 37 37.68 5.96 1.58
CA LYS A 37 37.15 4.59 1.68
C LYS A 37 37.03 4.25 3.17
N VAL A 38 35.85 4.43 3.74
CA VAL A 38 35.51 3.76 5.00
C VAL A 38 35.36 2.27 4.70
N LYS A 39 36.42 1.50 4.95
CA LYS A 39 36.32 0.05 5.10
C LYS A 39 35.65 -0.23 6.44
N ALA A 40 34.40 -0.65 6.42
CA ALA A 40 33.79 -1.33 7.56
C ALA A 40 34.49 -2.70 7.72
N LEU A 41 35.58 -2.71 8.49
CA LEU A 41 36.13 -3.90 9.12
C LEU A 41 35.25 -4.22 10.34
N PHE A 42 35.16 -5.50 10.70
CA PHE A 42 34.32 -6.11 11.76
C PHE A 42 32.96 -6.68 11.30
N TRP A 43 33.01 -7.69 10.44
CA TRP A 43 32.06 -8.80 10.48
C TRP A 43 32.75 -9.99 11.17
N GLY A 44 32.66 -10.04 12.50
CA GLY A 44 32.85 -11.31 13.21
C GLY A 44 31.70 -12.24 12.86
N SER A 45 31.96 -13.55 12.78
CA SER A 45 30.98 -14.53 12.28
C SER A 45 29.66 -14.44 13.04
N ARG A 46 28.61 -13.92 12.40
CA ARG A 46 27.25 -14.11 12.88
C ARG A 46 26.92 -15.58 12.65
N ARG A 47 26.60 -16.31 13.74
CA ARG A 47 25.92 -17.60 13.65
C ARG A 47 24.76 -17.42 12.68
N SER A 48 24.77 -18.17 11.57
CA SER A 48 23.59 -18.34 10.74
C SER A 48 22.51 -18.92 11.64
N VAL A 49 21.50 -18.13 11.98
CA VAL A 49 20.26 -18.67 12.51
C VAL A 49 19.64 -19.41 11.33
N LYS A 50 19.75 -20.74 11.33
CA LYS A 50 18.97 -21.56 10.42
C LYS A 50 17.49 -21.32 10.79
N PRO A 51 16.61 -20.96 9.85
CA PRO A 51 15.19 -21.08 10.11
C PRO A 51 14.93 -22.55 10.43
N ALA A 52 14.30 -22.84 11.56
CA ALA A 52 13.79 -24.17 11.80
C ALA A 52 12.63 -24.39 10.82
N ASP A 53 12.68 -25.47 10.04
CA ASP A 53 11.55 -25.96 9.21
C ASP A 53 10.39 -26.48 10.08
N LYS A 54 9.98 -25.70 11.09
CA LYS A 54 8.99 -26.08 12.09
C LYS A 54 7.92 -25.01 12.17
N VAL A 55 6.69 -25.40 11.89
CA VAL A 55 5.47 -24.70 12.30
C VAL A 55 5.63 -24.30 13.78
N LEU A 56 5.67 -23.00 14.05
CA LEU A 56 5.80 -22.49 15.41
C LEU A 56 4.41 -22.44 16.03
N SER A 57 4.15 -23.28 17.04
CA SER A 57 2.91 -23.20 17.81
C SER A 57 2.93 -21.97 18.72
N LEU A 58 1.85 -21.18 18.66
CA LEU A 58 1.63 -20.01 19.51
C LEU A 58 0.80 -20.35 20.76
N GLY A 59 0.02 -21.43 20.74
CA GLY A 59 -0.68 -21.94 21.91
C GLY A 59 -1.99 -22.65 21.54
N GLU A 60 -2.65 -23.20 22.56
CA GLU A 60 -4.05 -23.64 22.52
C GLU A 60 -4.90 -22.67 23.34
N PHE A 61 -6.06 -22.30 22.80
CA PHE A 61 -7.01 -21.36 23.39
C PHE A 61 -8.37 -22.05 23.51
N THR A 62 -9.17 -21.64 24.48
CA THR A 62 -10.49 -22.22 24.72
C THR A 62 -11.56 -21.20 24.35
N LEU A 63 -12.50 -21.56 23.48
CA LEU A 63 -13.69 -20.76 23.20
C LEU A 63 -14.70 -20.88 24.35
N SER A 64 -15.27 -19.75 24.75
CA SER A 64 -16.39 -19.73 25.70
C SER A 64 -17.70 -19.55 24.95
N GLU A 65 -18.73 -20.34 25.26
CA GLU A 65 -20.09 -20.06 24.79
C GLU A 65 -20.60 -18.77 25.45
N ALA A 66 -21.13 -17.85 24.66
CA ALA A 66 -21.79 -16.65 25.18
C ALA A 66 -23.20 -17.04 25.64
N ASP A 67 -23.50 -16.82 26.93
CA ASP A 67 -24.78 -17.03 27.63
C ASP A 67 -26.01 -17.24 26.72
N SER A 68 -26.21 -18.48 26.27
CA SER A 68 -27.50 -18.99 25.85
C SER A 68 -27.83 -20.15 26.76
N LEU A 69 -28.89 -19.97 27.55
CA LEU A 69 -29.44 -20.94 28.49
C LEU A 69 -29.50 -22.35 27.89
N GLY A 70 -28.61 -23.23 28.35
CA GLY A 70 -28.86 -24.66 28.42
C GLY A 70 -28.34 -25.54 27.29
N ASP A 71 -27.18 -25.24 26.70
CA ASP A 71 -26.40 -26.29 26.03
C ASP A 71 -25.07 -26.49 26.75
N THR A 72 -24.76 -27.73 27.12
CA THR A 72 -23.47 -28.11 27.70
C THR A 72 -22.58 -28.57 26.55
N GLY A 73 -22.20 -27.64 25.68
CA GLY A 73 -21.18 -27.88 24.66
C GLY A 73 -19.83 -28.05 25.33
N THR A 74 -19.07 -29.09 24.94
CA THR A 74 -17.64 -29.15 25.29
C THR A 74 -16.95 -27.91 24.74
N PRO A 75 -16.16 -27.18 25.54
CA PRO A 75 -15.55 -25.94 25.08
C PRO A 75 -14.59 -26.24 23.92
N GLU A 76 -14.86 -25.64 22.77
CA GLU A 76 -14.11 -25.84 21.54
C GLU A 76 -12.70 -25.24 21.68
N LYS A 77 -11.66 -26.03 21.37
CA LYS A 77 -10.28 -25.57 21.42
C LYS A 77 -9.82 -25.04 20.08
N ILE A 78 -9.09 -23.94 20.13
CA ILE A 78 -8.42 -23.34 18.98
C ILE A 78 -6.92 -23.53 19.13
N SER A 79 -6.29 -24.11 18.11
CA SER A 79 -4.84 -24.10 17.97
C SER A 79 -4.42 -22.92 17.12
N VAL A 80 -3.40 -22.18 17.56
CA VAL A 80 -2.78 -21.11 16.75
C VAL A 80 -1.35 -21.48 16.40
N SER A 81 -1.03 -21.36 15.12
CA SER A 81 0.29 -21.69 14.59
C SER A 81 0.81 -20.64 13.59
N VAL A 82 2.12 -20.65 13.35
CA VAL A 82 2.78 -19.83 12.34
C VAL A 82 3.33 -20.72 11.23
N VAL A 83 3.00 -20.37 9.99
CA VAL A 83 3.53 -21.01 8.78
C VAL A 83 4.52 -20.09 8.07
N SER A 84 5.49 -20.70 7.40
CA SER A 84 6.63 -19.99 6.77
C SER A 84 6.36 -19.58 5.32
N SER A 85 5.28 -20.09 4.72
CA SER A 85 4.80 -19.71 3.40
C SER A 85 3.29 -19.83 3.33
N ILE A 86 2.66 -18.98 2.51
CA ILE A 86 1.23 -19.09 2.21
C ILE A 86 0.89 -20.41 1.48
N SER A 87 1.86 -21.06 0.85
CA SER A 87 1.68 -22.36 0.19
C SER A 87 1.37 -23.50 1.16
N GLU A 88 1.62 -23.32 2.46
CA GLU A 88 1.24 -24.28 3.51
C GLU A 88 -0.27 -24.26 3.81
N VAL A 89 -1.01 -23.28 3.28
CA VAL A 89 -2.47 -23.16 3.39
C VAL A 89 -3.10 -23.36 2.02
N SER A 90 -4.19 -24.15 1.96
CA SER A 90 -4.93 -24.30 0.71
C SER A 90 -5.54 -22.97 0.26
N PRO A 91 -5.59 -22.69 -1.06
CA PRO A 91 -6.24 -21.49 -1.58
C PRO A 91 -7.69 -21.36 -1.09
N ASP A 92 -8.45 -22.46 -1.12
CA ASP A 92 -9.86 -22.47 -0.72
C ASP A 92 -10.08 -22.04 0.73
N ASN A 93 -9.23 -22.51 1.67
CA ASN A 93 -9.36 -22.13 3.07
C ASN A 93 -8.96 -20.67 3.31
N TRP A 94 -7.85 -20.22 2.71
CA TRP A 94 -7.39 -18.84 2.85
C TRP A 94 -8.40 -17.85 2.26
N ASP A 95 -8.85 -18.11 1.02
CA ASP A 95 -9.77 -17.23 0.32
C ASP A 95 -11.16 -17.23 0.98
N SER A 96 -11.55 -18.34 1.60
CA SER A 96 -12.72 -18.44 2.46
C SER A 96 -12.62 -17.50 3.68
N CYS A 97 -11.48 -17.41 4.35
CA CYS A 97 -11.28 -16.42 5.43
C CYS A 97 -11.35 -14.98 4.90
N SER A 98 -10.70 -14.70 3.77
CA SER A 98 -10.72 -13.37 3.16
C SER A 98 -12.14 -12.95 2.77
N LEU A 99 -12.91 -13.85 2.17
CA LEU A 99 -14.26 -13.58 1.68
C LEU A 99 -15.25 -13.37 2.83
N ASP A 100 -15.17 -14.18 3.89
CA ASP A 100 -16.02 -14.01 5.07
C ASP A 100 -15.69 -12.71 5.83
N ALA A 101 -14.41 -12.32 5.87
CA ALA A 101 -13.97 -11.11 6.55
C ALA A 101 -14.48 -9.82 5.89
N THR A 102 -14.61 -9.80 4.55
CA THR A 102 -15.08 -8.62 3.79
C THR A 102 -16.51 -8.73 3.28
N GLY A 103 -17.03 -9.94 3.12
CA GLY A 103 -18.17 -10.25 2.26
C GLY A 103 -17.84 -10.11 0.76
N HIS A 104 -18.74 -10.61 -0.09
CA HIS A 104 -18.59 -10.54 -1.55
C HIS A 104 -18.54 -9.10 -2.09
N GLN A 105 -19.30 -8.18 -1.48
CA GLN A 105 -19.40 -6.80 -1.95
C GLN A 105 -18.09 -6.02 -1.78
N GLN A 106 -17.33 -6.30 -0.72
CA GLN A 106 -16.06 -5.61 -0.43
C GLN A 106 -14.85 -6.52 -0.66
N PHE A 107 -15.00 -7.54 -1.53
CA PHE A 107 -13.92 -8.45 -1.88
C PHE A 107 -12.67 -7.66 -2.30
N ASN A 108 -11.55 -7.94 -1.62
CA ASN A 108 -10.27 -7.31 -1.90
C ASN A 108 -9.32 -8.34 -2.55
N PRO A 109 -8.96 -8.16 -3.83
CA PRO A 109 -8.17 -9.13 -4.58
C PRO A 109 -6.74 -9.29 -4.03
N PHE A 110 -6.22 -8.30 -3.30
CA PHE A 110 -4.88 -8.32 -2.73
C PHE A 110 -4.73 -9.20 -1.49
N LEU A 111 -5.85 -9.59 -0.87
CA LEU A 111 -5.87 -10.51 0.27
C LEU A 111 -6.05 -11.97 -0.16
N SER A 112 -6.28 -12.21 -1.45
CA SER A 112 -6.41 -13.57 -1.99
C SER A 112 -5.09 -14.34 -1.92
N HIS A 113 -5.21 -15.65 -1.78
CA HIS A 113 -4.10 -16.60 -1.88
C HIS A 113 -3.37 -16.42 -3.21
N GLY A 114 -4.11 -16.26 -4.31
CA GLY A 114 -3.54 -16.07 -5.65
C GLY A 114 -2.59 -14.88 -5.74
N PHE A 115 -2.93 -13.75 -5.12
CA PHE A 115 -2.07 -12.56 -5.11
C PHE A 115 -0.84 -12.75 -4.20
N LEU A 116 -1.07 -13.15 -2.95
CA LEU A 116 0.00 -13.28 -1.94
C LEU A 116 1.00 -14.40 -2.30
N SER A 117 0.53 -15.55 -2.78
CA SER A 117 1.39 -16.62 -3.28
C SER A 117 2.20 -16.20 -4.52
N SER A 118 1.64 -15.34 -5.39
CA SER A 118 2.41 -14.78 -6.51
C SER A 118 3.59 -13.93 -6.05
N LEU A 119 3.46 -13.20 -4.93
CA LEU A 119 4.56 -12.42 -4.36
C LEU A 119 5.67 -13.30 -3.79
N GLU A 120 5.31 -14.36 -3.06
CA GLU A 120 6.26 -15.30 -2.46
C GLU A 120 6.96 -16.15 -3.53
N GLU A 121 6.20 -16.84 -4.38
CA GLU A 121 6.74 -17.78 -5.38
C GLU A 121 7.62 -17.10 -6.44
N SER A 122 7.35 -15.83 -6.73
CA SER A 122 8.13 -15.05 -7.69
C SER A 122 9.43 -14.49 -7.12
N GLY A 123 9.68 -14.68 -5.82
CA GLY A 123 10.82 -14.09 -5.10
C GLY A 123 10.68 -12.59 -4.82
N SER A 124 9.48 -12.01 -4.95
CA SER A 124 9.26 -10.58 -4.69
C SER A 124 9.18 -10.28 -3.19
N ALA A 125 8.40 -11.07 -2.44
CA ALA A 125 8.28 -10.96 -0.98
C ALA A 125 8.85 -12.21 -0.30
N VAL A 126 10.18 -12.22 -0.12
CA VAL A 126 10.91 -13.34 0.48
C VAL A 126 12.01 -12.84 1.42
N GLU A 127 12.64 -13.73 2.19
CA GLU A 127 13.74 -13.38 3.10
C GLU A 127 14.85 -12.57 2.40
N GLY A 128 15.24 -12.96 1.19
CA GLY A 128 16.26 -12.26 0.40
C GLY A 128 15.91 -10.82 0.03
N THR A 129 14.62 -10.45 0.04
CA THR A 129 14.13 -9.08 -0.15
C THR A 129 13.67 -8.45 1.17
N GLY A 130 14.07 -9.05 2.30
CA GLY A 130 13.74 -8.62 3.66
C GLY A 130 12.30 -8.88 4.09
N TRP A 131 11.49 -9.57 3.29
CA TRP A 131 10.08 -9.93 3.56
C TRP A 131 9.98 -11.40 3.95
N ILE A 132 10.27 -11.75 5.20
CA ILE A 132 10.21 -13.14 5.66
C ILE A 132 8.76 -13.45 6.03
N PRO A 133 8.04 -14.35 5.33
CA PRO A 133 6.65 -14.67 5.67
C PRO A 133 6.56 -15.43 7.00
N GLN A 134 5.53 -15.11 7.80
CA GLN A 134 5.27 -15.65 9.13
C GLN A 134 3.76 -15.74 9.38
N HIS A 135 2.97 -16.20 8.39
CA HIS A 135 1.51 -16.13 8.45
C HIS A 135 0.95 -16.89 9.65
N ILE A 136 -0.03 -16.31 10.33
CA ILE A 136 -0.68 -16.94 11.49
C ILE A 136 -1.96 -17.63 11.03
N ILE A 137 -2.21 -18.83 11.55
CA ILE A 137 -3.41 -19.63 11.29
C ILE A 137 -4.03 -19.99 12.63
N ALA A 138 -5.35 -19.81 12.74
CA ALA A 138 -6.18 -20.36 13.82
C ALA A 138 -7.03 -21.52 13.28
N GLU A 139 -6.96 -22.68 13.93
CA GLU A 139 -7.68 -23.90 13.56
C GLU A 139 -8.49 -24.45 14.74
N ASP A 140 -9.63 -25.06 14.48
CA ASP A 140 -10.37 -25.84 15.47
C ASP A 140 -9.78 -27.25 15.67
N GLU A 141 -10.36 -28.03 16.59
CA GLU A 141 -9.94 -29.42 16.86
C GLU A 141 -10.12 -30.36 15.64
N SER A 142 -11.01 -30.01 14.71
CA SER A 142 -11.26 -30.72 13.46
C SER A 142 -10.34 -30.27 12.31
N ARG A 143 -9.41 -29.34 12.57
CA ARG A 143 -8.51 -28.71 11.59
C ARG A 143 -9.22 -27.84 10.55
N ASN A 144 -10.40 -27.32 10.86
CA ASN A 144 -10.99 -26.28 10.04
C ASN A 144 -10.31 -24.95 10.37
N ILE A 145 -9.91 -24.20 9.33
CA ILE A 145 -9.30 -22.88 9.50
C ILE A 145 -10.41 -21.89 9.88
N LEU A 146 -10.27 -21.28 11.05
CA LEU A 146 -11.17 -20.26 11.59
C LEU A 146 -10.69 -18.84 11.29
N GLY A 147 -9.38 -18.65 11.09
CA GLY A 147 -8.85 -17.36 10.66
C GLY A 147 -7.38 -17.40 10.28
N VAL A 148 -6.96 -16.42 9.48
CA VAL A 148 -5.59 -16.27 8.99
C VAL A 148 -5.13 -14.81 9.07
N VAL A 149 -3.83 -14.60 9.18
CA VAL A 149 -3.21 -13.27 9.22
C VAL A 149 -1.98 -13.23 8.30
N PRO A 150 -1.97 -12.44 7.21
CA PRO A 150 -0.77 -12.18 6.44
C PRO A 150 0.20 -11.30 7.23
N ILE A 151 1.29 -11.88 7.73
CA ILE A 151 2.28 -11.18 8.55
C ILE A 151 3.70 -11.61 8.18
N TYR A 152 4.61 -10.63 8.22
CA TYR A 152 5.99 -10.79 7.76
C TYR A 152 6.96 -10.25 8.81
N LEU A 153 8.06 -10.95 9.01
CA LEU A 153 9.22 -10.41 9.72
C LEU A 153 10.06 -9.58 8.75
N LYS A 154 10.22 -8.29 9.07
CA LYS A 154 10.80 -7.29 8.18
C LYS A 154 12.12 -6.76 8.68
N SER A 155 13.13 -6.75 7.81
CA SER A 155 14.47 -6.20 8.09
C SER A 155 14.65 -4.72 7.70
N HIS A 156 13.60 -4.09 7.17
CA HIS A 156 13.54 -2.69 6.72
C HIS A 156 12.08 -2.26 6.49
N SER A 157 11.84 -0.99 6.16
CA SER A 157 10.48 -0.46 5.91
C SER A 157 10.09 -0.25 4.43
N TYR A 158 10.98 -0.59 3.49
CA TYR A 158 10.64 -0.52 2.07
C TYR A 158 9.47 -1.44 1.69
N GLY A 159 8.48 -0.87 0.99
CA GLY A 159 7.34 -1.60 0.42
C GLY A 159 6.09 -1.65 1.30
N GLU A 160 6.10 -1.10 2.51
CA GLU A 160 4.92 -1.09 3.40
C GLU A 160 4.06 0.18 3.32
N TYR A 161 4.59 1.24 2.70
CA TYR A 161 3.92 2.52 2.42
C TYR A 161 3.40 3.31 3.64
N VAL A 162 3.75 2.90 4.85
CA VAL A 162 3.59 3.69 6.08
C VAL A 162 4.98 3.83 6.69
N PHE A 163 5.63 4.96 6.42
CA PHE A 163 7.05 5.11 6.76
C PHE A 163 7.26 5.41 8.25
N ASP A 164 8.21 4.70 8.83
CA ASP A 164 8.63 4.77 10.24
C ASP A 164 10.14 5.01 10.37
N ASN A 165 10.81 5.47 9.29
CA ASN A 165 12.25 5.75 9.30
C ASN A 165 12.64 6.72 10.43
N SER A 166 11.76 7.67 10.78
CA SER A 166 11.96 8.57 11.92
C SER A 166 11.99 7.82 13.26
N TRP A 167 11.16 6.79 13.43
CA TRP A 167 11.14 5.93 14.62
C TRP A 167 12.37 5.03 14.65
N ALA A 168 12.74 4.43 13.52
CA ALA A 168 13.96 3.63 13.40
C ALA A 168 15.21 4.43 13.75
N ASN A 169 15.33 5.66 13.21
CA ASN A 169 16.43 6.56 13.54
C ASN A 169 16.46 6.94 15.02
N ALA A 170 15.30 7.13 15.65
CA ALA A 170 15.23 7.37 17.09
C ALA A 170 15.80 6.17 17.86
N TYR A 171 15.35 4.94 17.58
CA TYR A 171 15.91 3.72 18.20
C TYR A 171 17.43 3.64 18.07
N TYR A 172 17.96 3.87 16.88
CA TYR A 172 19.41 3.82 16.64
C TYR A 172 20.18 4.90 17.40
N ASN A 173 19.63 6.11 17.53
CA ASN A 173 20.24 7.18 18.32
C ASN A 173 20.31 6.85 19.82
N TYR A 174 19.42 5.99 20.31
CA TYR A 174 19.44 5.47 21.69
C TYR A 174 20.21 4.14 21.81
N GLY A 175 20.88 3.68 20.74
CA GLY A 175 21.67 2.44 20.75
C GLY A 175 20.84 1.15 20.68
N LEU A 176 19.55 1.25 20.37
CA LEU A 176 18.64 0.12 20.20
C LEU A 176 18.48 -0.26 18.73
N SER A 177 18.10 -1.51 18.48
CA SER A 177 17.77 -1.99 17.13
C SER A 177 16.27 -1.89 16.87
N TYR A 178 15.89 -1.26 15.77
CA TYR A 178 14.49 -1.19 15.32
C TYR A 178 14.08 -2.33 14.38
N TYR A 179 15.04 -2.89 13.63
CA TYR A 179 14.78 -4.06 12.80
C TYR A 179 15.48 -5.29 13.41
N PRO A 180 14.87 -6.49 13.31
CA PRO A 180 13.62 -6.74 12.60
C PRO A 180 12.36 -6.30 13.37
N LYS A 181 11.28 -6.07 12.64
CA LYS A 181 9.93 -5.78 13.15
C LYS A 181 8.90 -6.72 12.52
N LEU A 182 7.74 -6.90 13.15
CA LEU A 182 6.62 -7.61 12.54
C LEU A 182 5.71 -6.65 11.77
N GLN A 183 5.30 -7.07 10.57
CA GLN A 183 4.49 -6.28 9.66
C GLN A 183 3.33 -7.12 9.12
N CYS A 184 2.13 -6.83 9.58
CA CYS A 184 0.89 -7.37 9.05
C CYS A 184 0.36 -6.43 7.96
N SER A 185 0.49 -6.84 6.71
CA SER A 185 0.13 -6.04 5.54
C SER A 185 0.05 -6.88 4.27
N VAL A 186 -0.41 -6.24 3.19
CA VAL A 186 -0.18 -6.72 1.83
C VAL A 186 1.16 -6.13 1.35
N PRO A 187 2.15 -6.95 0.96
CA PRO A 187 3.43 -6.43 0.47
C PRO A 187 3.27 -5.53 -0.77
N PHE A 188 4.03 -4.44 -0.80
CA PHE A 188 4.11 -3.50 -1.92
C PHE A 188 2.81 -2.82 -2.33
N THR A 189 1.75 -2.92 -1.51
CA THR A 189 0.40 -2.55 -1.94
C THR A 189 -0.35 -1.81 -0.82
N PRO A 190 -0.46 -0.47 -0.89
CA PRO A 190 -1.05 0.35 0.18
C PRO A 190 -2.58 0.41 0.09
N VAL A 191 -3.26 -0.69 0.42
CA VAL A 191 -4.70 -0.85 0.15
C VAL A 191 -5.47 -1.08 1.43
N THR A 192 -6.58 -0.39 1.60
CA THR A 192 -7.44 -0.62 2.76
C THR A 192 -8.13 -1.98 2.66
N GLY A 193 -8.12 -2.75 3.73
CA GLY A 193 -8.82 -4.03 3.85
C GLY A 193 -8.53 -4.68 5.20
N PRO A 194 -9.29 -5.71 5.60
CA PRO A 194 -9.01 -6.41 6.85
C PRO A 194 -7.61 -7.03 6.81
N ARG A 195 -6.96 -7.11 7.97
CA ARG A 195 -5.65 -7.74 8.12
C ARG A 195 -5.72 -9.00 8.96
N ILE A 196 -6.72 -9.09 9.83
CA ILE A 196 -7.06 -10.30 10.58
C ILE A 196 -8.30 -10.90 9.90
N LEU A 197 -8.10 -11.96 9.12
CA LEU A 197 -9.13 -12.55 8.26
C LEU A 197 -9.81 -13.70 9.00
N VAL A 198 -11.01 -13.47 9.51
CA VAL A 198 -11.74 -14.45 10.35
C VAL A 198 -12.98 -14.94 9.62
N ARG A 199 -13.22 -16.27 9.67
CA ARG A 199 -14.44 -16.90 9.16
C ARG A 199 -15.68 -16.35 9.88
N ASN A 200 -16.81 -16.38 9.19
CA ASN A 200 -18.07 -15.91 9.72
C ASN A 200 -18.75 -17.01 10.56
N THR A 201 -18.23 -17.24 11.77
CA THR A 201 -18.76 -18.19 12.74
C THR A 201 -19.33 -17.46 13.97
N SER A 202 -20.04 -18.18 14.83
CA SER A 202 -20.53 -17.67 16.14
C SER A 202 -19.41 -17.14 17.04
N HIS A 203 -18.17 -17.63 16.85
CA HIS A 203 -17.00 -17.28 17.65
C HIS A 203 -16.08 -16.24 16.99
N ARG A 204 -16.53 -15.58 15.91
CA ARG A 204 -15.71 -14.65 15.11
C ARG A 204 -14.95 -13.61 15.95
N ASP A 205 -15.60 -12.96 16.91
CA ASP A 205 -14.94 -11.94 17.74
C ASP A 205 -13.93 -12.55 18.73
N GLN A 206 -14.18 -13.76 19.25
CA GLN A 206 -13.22 -14.47 20.10
C GLN A 206 -11.98 -14.91 19.29
N VAL A 207 -12.18 -15.44 18.08
CA VAL A 207 -11.09 -15.82 17.17
C VAL A 207 -10.25 -14.60 16.80
N PHE A 208 -10.88 -13.46 16.53
CA PHE A 208 -10.18 -12.18 16.31
C PHE A 208 -9.29 -11.82 17.49
N ASP A 209 -9.82 -11.86 18.71
CA ASP A 209 -9.09 -11.53 19.94
C ASP A 209 -7.91 -12.49 20.21
N ILE A 210 -8.11 -13.78 19.91
CA ILE A 210 -7.05 -14.81 19.98
C ILE A 210 -5.94 -14.49 18.98
N LEU A 211 -6.27 -14.16 17.73
CA LEU A 211 -5.30 -13.80 16.70
C LEU A 211 -4.52 -12.51 17.04
N VAL A 212 -5.18 -11.51 17.62
CA VAL A 212 -4.50 -10.29 18.10
C VAL A 212 -3.50 -10.60 19.21
N SER A 213 -3.91 -11.44 20.17
CA SER A 213 -3.03 -11.87 21.27
C SER A 213 -1.84 -12.68 20.73
N ALA A 214 -2.09 -13.60 19.81
CA ALA A 214 -1.06 -14.41 19.16
C ALA A 214 -0.04 -13.57 18.41
N MET A 215 -0.44 -12.49 17.71
CA MET A 215 0.49 -11.57 17.07
C MET A 215 1.39 -10.84 18.09
N LYS A 216 0.85 -10.43 19.24
CA LYS A 216 1.63 -9.79 20.32
C LYS A 216 2.62 -10.77 20.93
N ASP A 217 2.19 -12.01 21.19
CA ASP A 217 3.05 -13.07 21.71
C ASP A 217 4.16 -13.44 20.72
N LEU A 218 3.86 -13.44 19.42
CA LEU A 218 4.85 -13.63 18.37
C LEU A 218 5.90 -12.51 18.38
N ALA A 219 5.48 -11.25 18.58
CA ALA A 219 6.39 -10.12 18.69
C ALA A 219 7.37 -10.28 19.85
N VAL A 220 6.88 -10.72 21.01
CA VAL A 220 7.71 -11.00 22.19
C VAL A 220 8.63 -12.20 21.94
N LYS A 221 8.11 -13.32 21.40
CA LYS A 221 8.90 -14.53 21.08
C LYS A 221 10.05 -14.25 20.12
N PHE A 222 9.82 -13.40 19.11
CA PHE A 222 10.86 -13.02 18.14
C PHE A 222 11.79 -11.92 18.65
N ASN A 223 11.50 -11.35 19.82
CA ASN A 223 12.27 -10.25 20.41
C ASN A 223 12.46 -9.09 19.41
N VAL A 224 11.37 -8.72 18.72
CA VAL A 224 11.34 -7.58 17.80
C VAL A 224 10.99 -6.29 18.53
N SER A 225 11.33 -5.14 17.97
CA SER A 225 10.98 -3.84 18.59
C SER A 225 9.48 -3.55 18.58
N SER A 226 8.77 -4.03 17.55
CA SER A 226 7.41 -3.60 17.27
C SER A 226 6.66 -4.53 16.30
N LEU A 227 5.33 -4.40 16.35
CA LEU A 227 4.36 -5.02 15.45
C LEU A 227 3.49 -3.94 14.81
N HIS A 228 3.35 -3.99 13.49
CA HIS A 228 2.64 -2.97 12.71
C HIS A 228 1.53 -3.62 11.87
N ILE A 229 0.35 -3.02 11.88
CA ILE A 229 -0.78 -3.39 11.02
C ILE A 229 -1.07 -2.19 10.12
N THR A 230 -0.87 -2.31 8.80
CA THR A 230 -1.00 -1.16 7.88
C THR A 230 -2.17 -1.32 6.92
N PHE A 231 -2.91 -0.21 6.78
CA PHE A 231 -4.17 -0.11 6.03
C PHE A 231 -5.27 -1.10 6.49
N PRO A 232 -5.49 -1.31 7.81
CA PRO A 232 -6.67 -2.02 8.28
C PRO A 232 -7.95 -1.23 7.96
N THR A 233 -9.10 -1.89 8.08
CA THR A 233 -10.39 -1.20 8.04
C THR A 233 -10.56 -0.26 9.24
N SER A 234 -11.44 0.75 9.16
CA SER A 234 -11.73 1.63 10.30
C SER A 234 -12.27 0.87 11.51
N ASN A 235 -13.08 -0.16 11.28
CA ASN A 235 -13.60 -1.02 12.35
C ASN A 235 -12.48 -1.81 13.05
N GLU A 236 -11.56 -2.38 12.28
CA GLU A 236 -10.39 -3.07 12.83
C GLU A 236 -9.43 -2.11 13.54
N TRP A 237 -9.26 -0.89 13.01
CA TRP A 237 -8.47 0.18 13.63
C TRP A 237 -8.96 0.51 15.05
N HIS A 238 -10.27 0.74 15.22
CA HIS A 238 -10.88 0.98 16.53
C HIS A 238 -10.76 -0.22 17.48
N LYS A 239 -11.03 -1.44 17.00
CA LYS A 239 -10.86 -2.66 17.81
C LYS A 239 -9.42 -2.82 18.31
N LEU A 240 -8.43 -2.49 17.48
CA LEU A 240 -7.01 -2.62 17.85
C LEU A 240 -6.56 -1.56 18.87
N GLU A 241 -7.19 -0.38 18.90
CA GLU A 241 -6.96 0.64 19.92
C GLU A 241 -7.23 0.07 21.33
N GLU A 242 -8.37 -0.60 21.50
CA GLU A 242 -8.77 -1.26 22.75
C GLU A 242 -7.80 -2.38 23.17
N LYS A 243 -7.01 -2.92 22.24
CA LYS A 243 -6.00 -3.96 22.48
C LYS A 243 -4.59 -3.40 22.71
N GLY A 244 -4.46 -2.08 22.83
CA GLY A 244 -3.23 -1.37 23.18
C GLY A 244 -2.34 -1.01 22.00
N PHE A 245 -2.87 -0.99 20.78
CA PHE A 245 -2.13 -0.48 19.61
C PHE A 245 -2.27 1.03 19.52
N LEU A 246 -1.16 1.72 19.27
CA LEU A 246 -1.15 3.14 18.93
C LEU A 246 -1.77 3.36 17.55
N GLN A 247 -2.53 4.43 17.42
CA GLN A 247 -3.35 4.72 16.24
C GLN A 247 -2.70 5.82 15.38
N ARG A 248 -2.50 5.54 14.09
CA ARG A 248 -2.01 6.52 13.11
C ARG A 248 -3.01 6.70 11.99
N THR A 249 -3.22 7.96 11.60
CA THR A 249 -4.06 8.34 10.47
C THR A 249 -3.19 8.89 9.34
N GLY A 250 -3.32 8.31 8.16
CA GLY A 250 -2.81 8.83 6.89
C GLY A 250 -3.95 9.26 5.97
N MET A 251 -3.60 9.53 4.71
CA MET A 251 -4.56 9.95 3.69
C MET A 251 -4.20 9.36 2.34
N GLN A 252 -5.22 8.99 1.57
CA GLN A 252 -5.13 8.65 0.15
C GLN A 252 -6.20 9.41 -0.63
N TYR A 253 -6.27 9.21 -1.95
CA TYR A 253 -7.23 9.88 -2.83
C TYR A 253 -8.05 8.88 -3.63
N HIS A 254 -9.35 8.87 -3.41
CA HIS A 254 -10.27 7.91 -4.02
C HIS A 254 -11.30 8.67 -4.87
N TRP A 255 -11.64 8.12 -6.02
CA TRP A 255 -12.80 8.56 -6.80
C TRP A 255 -14.01 7.74 -6.37
N LYS A 256 -15.17 8.37 -6.24
CA LYS A 256 -16.43 7.73 -5.86
C LYS A 256 -17.43 7.82 -6.99
N ASN A 257 -18.01 6.68 -7.32
CA ASN A 257 -19.09 6.59 -8.29
C ASN A 257 -20.40 7.03 -7.62
N ARG A 258 -21.07 8.03 -8.20
CA ARG A 258 -22.40 8.48 -7.74
C ARG A 258 -23.52 7.91 -8.61
N ASN A 259 -23.34 6.67 -9.07
CA ASN A 259 -24.19 5.98 -10.05
C ASN A 259 -24.19 6.67 -11.43
N TYR A 260 -23.02 7.13 -11.87
CA TYR A 260 -22.87 7.72 -13.20
C TYR A 260 -23.10 6.66 -14.28
N LYS A 261 -23.77 7.02 -15.38
CA LYS A 261 -23.94 6.12 -16.53
C LYS A 261 -22.75 6.13 -17.48
N ASN A 262 -21.97 7.21 -17.47
CA ASN A 262 -20.79 7.40 -18.30
C ASN A 262 -19.91 8.52 -17.73
N PHE A 263 -18.72 8.68 -18.30
CA PHE A 263 -17.74 9.71 -17.90
C PHE A 263 -18.27 11.14 -17.98
N ASP A 264 -19.09 11.46 -18.99
CA ASP A 264 -19.59 12.81 -19.18
C ASP A 264 -20.56 13.22 -18.07
N GLU A 265 -21.36 12.29 -17.54
CA GLU A 265 -22.18 12.52 -16.35
C GLU A 265 -21.29 12.83 -15.13
N PHE A 266 -20.20 12.07 -14.91
CA PHE A 266 -19.21 12.40 -13.87
C PHE A 266 -18.66 13.83 -14.04
N LEU A 267 -18.31 14.24 -15.25
CA LEU A 267 -17.81 15.59 -15.50
C LEU A 267 -18.84 16.70 -15.23
N MET A 268 -20.14 16.39 -15.23
CA MET A 268 -21.19 17.37 -14.91
C MET A 268 -21.16 17.80 -13.46
N ASP A 269 -20.68 16.96 -12.55
CA ASP A 269 -20.53 17.26 -11.13
C ASP A 269 -19.32 18.17 -10.84
N MET A 270 -18.38 18.25 -11.78
CA MET A 270 -17.18 19.08 -11.64
C MET A 270 -17.41 20.56 -12.00
N LYS A 271 -16.61 21.44 -11.38
CA LYS A 271 -16.50 22.86 -11.76
C LYS A 271 -16.10 22.98 -13.24
N GLN A 272 -16.66 23.98 -13.94
CA GLN A 272 -16.52 24.12 -15.40
C GLN A 272 -15.06 24.14 -15.88
N SER A 273 -14.19 24.87 -15.18
CA SER A 273 -12.76 24.94 -15.52
C SER A 273 -12.07 23.58 -15.42
N LYS A 274 -12.42 22.76 -14.42
CA LYS A 274 -11.86 21.42 -14.19
C LYS A 274 -12.33 20.45 -15.27
N ARG A 275 -13.64 20.41 -15.54
CA ARG A 275 -14.21 19.65 -16.66
C ARG A 275 -13.54 20.00 -18.00
N LYS A 276 -13.39 21.30 -18.30
CA LYS A 276 -12.76 21.75 -19.55
C LYS A 276 -11.32 21.24 -19.66
N ASN A 277 -10.56 21.30 -18.57
CA ASN A 277 -9.18 20.81 -18.55
C ASN A 277 -9.13 19.29 -18.79
N ILE A 278 -9.91 18.49 -18.08
CA ILE A 278 -9.95 17.02 -18.28
C ILE A 278 -10.24 16.68 -19.74
N ARG A 279 -11.25 17.29 -20.36
CA ARG A 279 -11.57 17.07 -21.78
C ARG A 279 -10.40 17.42 -22.71
N GLN A 280 -9.67 18.49 -22.41
CA GLN A 280 -8.47 18.87 -23.17
C GLN A 280 -7.32 17.88 -22.97
N GLU A 281 -7.15 17.34 -21.75
CA GLU A 281 -6.15 16.31 -21.46
C GLU A 281 -6.43 15.03 -22.25
N ARG A 282 -7.67 14.54 -22.24
CA ARG A 282 -8.07 13.32 -23.00
C ARG A 282 -7.92 13.52 -24.51
N LYS A 283 -8.34 14.68 -25.05
CA LYS A 283 -8.22 14.98 -26.48
C LYS A 283 -6.77 14.94 -27.00
N LYS A 284 -5.78 15.26 -26.15
CA LYS A 284 -4.36 15.21 -26.55
C LYS A 284 -3.88 13.80 -26.83
N ILE A 285 -4.49 12.76 -26.26
CA ILE A 285 -4.07 11.37 -26.45
C ILE A 285 -4.27 10.95 -27.90
N SER A 286 -5.49 11.10 -28.42
CA SER A 286 -5.80 10.80 -29.83
C SER A 286 -5.02 11.67 -30.81
N ALA A 287 -4.68 12.91 -30.44
CA ALA A 287 -3.84 13.79 -31.27
C ALA A 287 -2.36 13.36 -31.35
N GLN A 288 -1.93 12.43 -30.49
CA GLN A 288 -0.60 11.84 -30.49
C GLN A 288 -0.59 10.45 -31.15
N ASN A 289 -1.65 10.08 -31.91
CA ASN A 289 -1.82 8.75 -32.53
C ASN A 289 -1.79 7.58 -31.54
N VAL A 290 -2.05 7.83 -30.26
CA VAL A 290 -2.12 6.81 -29.22
C VAL A 290 -3.56 6.32 -29.07
N THR A 291 -3.74 5.01 -29.11
CA THR A 291 -5.02 4.34 -28.85
C THR A 291 -4.99 3.68 -27.48
N MET A 292 -6.03 3.91 -26.68
CA MET A 292 -6.18 3.26 -25.37
C MET A 292 -7.03 2.00 -25.51
N LYS A 293 -6.60 0.91 -24.89
CA LYS A 293 -7.39 -0.32 -24.73
C LYS A 293 -7.37 -0.78 -23.27
N ARG A 294 -8.38 -1.55 -22.89
CA ARG A 294 -8.48 -2.19 -21.57
C ARG A 294 -8.58 -3.68 -21.81
N LEU A 295 -7.59 -4.43 -21.33
CA LEU A 295 -7.49 -5.87 -21.48
C LEU A 295 -7.80 -6.52 -20.13
N ARG A 296 -8.66 -7.54 -20.10
CA ARG A 296 -9.04 -8.24 -18.88
C ARG A 296 -8.82 -9.74 -18.99
N GLY A 297 -8.34 -10.36 -17.91
CA GLY A 297 -8.20 -11.81 -17.80
C GLY A 297 -7.49 -12.43 -19.02
N HIS A 298 -8.19 -13.31 -19.73
CA HIS A 298 -7.65 -14.03 -20.88
C HIS A 298 -7.22 -13.14 -22.06
N GLU A 299 -7.68 -11.89 -22.15
CA GLU A 299 -7.23 -10.92 -23.17
C GLU A 299 -5.78 -10.49 -22.92
N ILE A 300 -5.30 -10.59 -21.68
CA ILE A 300 -3.92 -10.26 -21.31
C ILE A 300 -3.01 -11.45 -21.62
N LYS A 301 -2.20 -11.32 -22.67
CA LYS A 301 -1.27 -12.35 -23.13
C LYS A 301 0.09 -12.25 -22.45
N ALA A 302 0.87 -13.32 -22.50
CA ALA A 302 2.24 -13.36 -21.95
C ALA A 302 3.15 -12.23 -22.48
N SER A 303 3.00 -11.87 -23.77
CA SER A 303 3.73 -10.74 -24.37
C SER A 303 3.40 -9.38 -23.73
N HIS A 304 2.17 -9.21 -23.24
CA HIS A 304 1.76 -8.00 -22.52
C HIS A 304 2.49 -7.90 -21.18
N TRP A 305 2.63 -9.00 -20.44
CA TRP A 305 3.38 -9.02 -19.17
C TRP A 305 4.86 -8.74 -19.36
N ASP A 306 5.46 -9.28 -20.43
CA ASP A 306 6.86 -9.02 -20.76
C ASP A 306 7.12 -7.56 -21.09
N THR A 307 6.20 -6.96 -21.83
CA THR A 307 6.27 -5.55 -22.18
C THR A 307 6.01 -4.66 -20.97
N PHE A 308 5.00 -5.01 -20.15
CA PHE A 308 4.69 -4.28 -18.93
C PHE A 308 5.83 -4.32 -17.91
N TYR A 309 6.56 -5.44 -17.80
CA TYR A 309 7.74 -5.50 -16.94
C TYR A 309 8.82 -4.49 -17.33
N LYS A 310 9.05 -4.29 -18.64
CA LYS A 310 9.97 -3.24 -19.13
C LYS A 310 9.49 -1.85 -18.72
N PHE A 311 8.19 -1.59 -18.84
CA PHE A 311 7.59 -0.32 -18.42
C PHE A 311 7.73 -0.08 -16.91
N TYR A 312 7.43 -1.09 -16.11
CA TYR A 312 7.58 -1.06 -14.66
C TYR A 312 9.02 -0.72 -14.25
N ARG A 313 10.01 -1.42 -14.85
CA ARG A 313 11.44 -1.16 -14.64
C ARG A 313 11.83 0.27 -15.00
N ASN A 314 11.36 0.77 -16.14
CA ASN A 314 11.64 2.15 -16.55
C ASN A 314 11.10 3.18 -15.53
N THR A 315 9.89 2.96 -14.99
CA THR A 315 9.35 3.84 -13.94
C THR A 315 10.17 3.79 -12.66
N THR A 316 10.64 2.60 -12.24
CA THR A 316 11.44 2.45 -11.01
C THR A 316 12.82 3.08 -11.15
N ASP A 317 13.49 2.84 -12.28
CA ASP A 317 14.85 3.30 -12.54
C ASP A 317 14.91 4.85 -12.60
N ASN A 318 13.90 5.49 -13.21
CA ASN A 318 13.81 6.96 -13.29
C ASN A 318 13.47 7.66 -11.97
N LYS A 319 12.91 6.93 -10.99
CA LYS A 319 12.52 7.48 -9.67
C LYS A 319 13.51 7.16 -8.56
N TRP A 320 14.72 6.69 -8.90
CA TRP A 320 15.76 6.28 -7.93
C TRP A 320 15.28 5.19 -6.95
N GLY A 321 14.26 4.42 -7.34
CA GLY A 321 13.63 3.38 -6.53
C GLY A 321 14.13 1.97 -6.90
N THR A 322 14.04 1.02 -5.97
CA THR A 322 14.30 -0.39 -6.27
C THR A 322 13.03 -1.05 -6.79
N ALA A 323 13.15 -1.79 -7.89
CA ALA A 323 12.06 -2.63 -8.39
C ALA A 323 11.84 -3.81 -7.43
N TYR A 324 10.69 -3.81 -6.74
CA TYR A 324 10.33 -4.87 -5.79
C TYR A 324 9.75 -6.12 -6.47
N LEU A 325 9.05 -5.93 -7.58
CA LEU A 325 8.32 -7.00 -8.25
C LEU A 325 9.15 -7.59 -9.39
N THR A 326 9.21 -8.91 -9.46
CA THR A 326 9.95 -9.62 -10.51
C THR A 326 9.11 -9.73 -11.80
N ARG A 327 9.74 -10.11 -12.91
CA ARG A 327 8.99 -10.43 -14.15
C ARG A 327 8.00 -11.57 -13.90
N ASP A 328 8.44 -12.59 -13.15
CA ASP A 328 7.66 -13.80 -12.87
C ASP A 328 6.40 -13.49 -12.05
N PHE A 329 6.45 -12.49 -11.17
CA PHE A 329 5.28 -12.01 -10.42
C PHE A 329 4.10 -11.68 -11.34
N PHE A 330 4.34 -10.90 -12.41
CA PHE A 330 3.27 -10.46 -13.31
C PHE A 330 2.61 -11.61 -14.05
N HIS A 331 3.40 -12.59 -14.49
CA HIS A 331 2.89 -13.80 -15.15
C HIS A 331 2.07 -14.66 -14.18
N ARG A 332 2.58 -14.92 -12.97
CA ARG A 332 1.86 -15.70 -11.94
C ARG A 332 0.57 -15.02 -11.50
N MET A 333 0.62 -13.72 -11.23
CA MET A 333 -0.52 -12.93 -10.81
C MET A 333 -1.60 -12.95 -11.88
N GLY A 334 -1.24 -12.72 -13.15
CA GLY A 334 -2.18 -12.81 -14.27
C GLY A 334 -2.84 -14.19 -14.40
N ALA A 335 -2.06 -15.26 -14.25
CA ALA A 335 -2.56 -16.63 -14.35
C ALA A 335 -3.48 -17.03 -13.18
N LYS A 336 -3.14 -16.64 -11.96
CA LYS A 336 -3.88 -17.01 -10.74
C LYS A 336 -5.13 -16.16 -10.50
N MET A 337 -5.11 -14.89 -10.93
CA MET A 337 -6.18 -13.94 -10.63
C MET A 337 -7.16 -13.73 -11.79
N GLY A 338 -6.79 -14.08 -13.02
CA GLY A 338 -7.68 -14.11 -14.18
C GLY A 338 -8.49 -12.82 -14.36
N ASP A 339 -9.81 -12.95 -14.33
CA ASP A 339 -10.75 -11.83 -14.56
C ASP A 339 -10.73 -10.75 -13.47
N ASN A 340 -10.00 -10.94 -12.37
CA ASN A 340 -9.77 -9.89 -11.38
C ASN A 340 -8.63 -8.94 -11.78
N VAL A 341 -8.04 -9.11 -12.96
CA VAL A 341 -6.92 -8.30 -13.47
C VAL A 341 -7.35 -7.48 -14.68
N LEU A 342 -7.06 -6.18 -14.64
CA LEU A 342 -7.33 -5.24 -15.73
C LEU A 342 -6.04 -4.48 -16.09
N LEU A 343 -5.61 -4.61 -17.33
CA LEU A 343 -4.47 -3.88 -17.88
C LEU A 343 -4.97 -2.82 -18.86
N VAL A 344 -4.84 -1.56 -18.50
CA VAL A 344 -5.03 -0.44 -19.43
C VAL A 344 -3.76 -0.34 -20.26
N VAL A 345 -3.84 -0.46 -21.57
CA VAL A 345 -2.70 -0.35 -22.47
C VAL A 345 -2.85 0.84 -23.41
N ALA A 346 -1.72 1.41 -23.79
CA ALA A 346 -1.60 2.45 -24.80
C ALA A 346 -0.78 1.92 -25.97
N GLU A 347 -1.31 2.08 -27.18
CA GLU A 347 -0.69 1.60 -28.43
C GLU A 347 -0.46 2.77 -29.39
N GLU A 348 0.72 2.81 -30.00
CA GLU A 348 1.02 3.67 -31.16
C GLU A 348 1.27 2.76 -32.36
N GLY A 349 0.31 2.71 -33.30
CA GLY A 349 0.28 1.65 -34.31
C GLY A 349 0.09 0.27 -33.66
N ASP A 350 1.00 -0.66 -33.93
CA ASP A 350 1.01 -2.01 -33.34
C ASP A 350 1.95 -2.14 -32.12
N GLU A 351 2.62 -1.06 -31.72
CA GLU A 351 3.54 -1.06 -30.59
C GLU A 351 2.85 -0.64 -29.29
N LEU A 352 3.02 -1.45 -28.24
CA LEU A 352 2.64 -1.06 -26.89
C LEU A 352 3.64 -0.04 -26.35
N VAL A 353 3.15 1.14 -25.96
CA VAL A 353 3.99 2.27 -25.53
C VAL A 353 3.86 2.57 -24.04
N ALA A 354 2.75 2.18 -23.41
CA ALA A 354 2.56 2.30 -21.97
C ALA A 354 1.45 1.37 -21.46
N ALA A 355 1.44 1.11 -20.16
CA ALA A 355 0.34 0.38 -19.53
C ALA A 355 0.17 0.69 -18.03
N ALA A 356 -1.07 0.58 -17.54
CA ALA A 356 -1.48 0.71 -16.15
C ALA A 356 -2.13 -0.59 -15.67
N LEU A 357 -1.58 -1.17 -14.61
CA LEU A 357 -2.14 -2.35 -13.95
C LEU A 357 -3.15 -1.94 -12.88
N ASN A 358 -4.34 -2.54 -12.98
CA ASN A 358 -5.41 -2.44 -12.01
C ASN A 358 -5.87 -3.85 -11.59
N LEU A 359 -6.30 -3.99 -10.34
CA LEU A 359 -7.05 -5.17 -9.88
C LEU A 359 -8.51 -4.79 -9.60
N ILE A 360 -9.42 -5.71 -9.90
CA ILE A 360 -10.86 -5.55 -9.73
C ILE A 360 -11.27 -6.26 -8.44
N GLY A 361 -11.80 -5.51 -7.48
CA GLY A 361 -12.46 -6.03 -6.28
C GLY A 361 -13.98 -6.08 -6.41
N GLY A 362 -14.65 -6.31 -5.28
CA GLY A 362 -16.12 -6.40 -5.24
C GLY A 362 -16.82 -5.08 -5.58
N ASP A 363 -16.36 -3.96 -5.01
CA ASP A 363 -16.93 -2.63 -5.22
C ASP A 363 -15.90 -1.58 -5.66
N THR A 364 -14.63 -1.98 -5.79
CA THR A 364 -13.51 -1.06 -5.96
C THR A 364 -12.58 -1.52 -7.09
N LEU A 365 -12.21 -0.57 -7.95
CA LEU A 365 -11.10 -0.74 -8.89
C LEU A 365 -9.82 -0.17 -8.28
N TYR A 366 -8.77 -0.97 -8.28
CA TYR A 366 -7.53 -0.66 -7.58
C TYR A 366 -6.38 -0.42 -8.56
N GLY A 367 -6.05 0.85 -8.82
CA GLY A 367 -4.91 1.22 -9.67
C GLY A 367 -3.58 1.16 -8.92
N ARG A 368 -2.58 0.46 -9.47
CA ARG A 368 -1.32 0.17 -8.76
C ARG A 368 -0.07 0.64 -9.48
N LEU A 369 0.21 0.03 -10.62
CA LEU A 369 1.49 0.17 -11.30
C LEU A 369 1.29 0.79 -12.66
N TRP A 370 2.22 1.64 -13.04
CA TRP A 370 2.23 2.32 -14.32
C TRP A 370 3.65 2.33 -14.86
N GLY A 371 3.77 2.23 -16.18
CA GLY A 371 4.96 2.69 -16.86
C GLY A 371 4.76 2.88 -18.34
N CYS A 372 5.79 3.42 -18.97
CA CYS A 372 5.87 3.63 -20.40
C CYS A 372 7.24 3.23 -20.92
N LEU A 373 7.39 3.19 -22.25
CA LEU A 373 8.67 3.01 -22.92
C LEU A 373 9.71 4.03 -22.42
N PRO A 374 10.98 3.62 -22.25
CA PRO A 374 12.08 4.54 -22.00
C PRO A 374 12.25 5.54 -23.15
N GLY A 375 12.57 6.79 -22.83
CA GLY A 375 12.92 7.80 -23.84
C GLY A 375 11.74 8.39 -24.63
N THR A 376 10.52 7.90 -24.42
CA THR A 376 9.33 8.43 -25.09
C THR A 376 8.47 9.23 -24.13
N TYR A 377 8.03 10.41 -24.56
CA TYR A 377 7.15 11.29 -23.80
C TYR A 377 5.81 11.46 -24.51
N TYR A 378 4.74 11.06 -23.83
CA TYR A 378 3.37 11.32 -24.28
C TYR A 378 2.69 12.26 -23.28
N ALA A 379 2.27 13.43 -23.76
CA ALA A 379 1.60 14.43 -22.94
C ALA A 379 0.31 13.84 -22.37
N ASN A 380 0.16 13.92 -21.04
CA ASN A 380 -1.01 13.47 -20.26
C ASN A 380 -1.32 11.97 -20.29
N LEU A 381 -0.48 11.13 -20.90
CA LEU A 381 -0.77 9.69 -21.02
C LEU A 381 -0.93 9.00 -19.66
N HIS A 382 -0.11 9.38 -18.68
CA HIS A 382 -0.26 8.89 -17.31
C HIS A 382 -1.65 9.19 -16.73
N PHE A 383 -2.22 10.37 -17.00
CA PHE A 383 -3.54 10.73 -16.47
C PHE A 383 -4.65 9.97 -17.19
N GLU A 384 -4.56 9.83 -18.51
CA GLU A 384 -5.51 9.02 -19.26
C GLU A 384 -5.55 7.58 -18.76
N ALA A 385 -4.39 6.94 -18.68
CA ALA A 385 -4.33 5.52 -18.40
C ALA A 385 -4.56 5.16 -16.92
N CYS A 386 -4.02 5.96 -15.98
CA CYS A 386 -4.11 5.65 -14.55
C CYS A 386 -5.42 6.15 -13.90
N TYR A 387 -6.06 7.16 -14.49
CA TYR A 387 -7.22 7.83 -13.87
C TYR A 387 -8.47 7.74 -14.74
N TYR A 388 -8.42 8.26 -15.96
CA TYR A 388 -9.65 8.39 -16.77
C TYR A 388 -10.16 7.04 -17.26
N GLN A 389 -9.28 6.18 -17.78
CA GLN A 389 -9.62 4.81 -18.17
C GLN A 389 -10.05 3.95 -16.98
N ALA A 390 -9.49 4.21 -15.79
CA ALA A 390 -9.89 3.53 -14.55
C ALA A 390 -11.29 3.97 -14.10
N ILE A 391 -11.62 5.26 -14.18
CA ILE A 391 -12.98 5.77 -13.91
C ILE A 391 -13.98 5.20 -14.93
N ASP A 392 -13.65 5.21 -16.22
CA ASP A 392 -14.51 4.61 -17.25
C ASP A 392 -14.79 3.13 -16.94
N ALA A 393 -13.74 2.38 -16.57
CA ALA A 393 -13.88 0.95 -16.24
C ALA A 393 -14.73 0.74 -14.99
N ALA A 394 -14.56 1.57 -13.96
CA ALA A 394 -15.36 1.50 -12.74
C ALA A 394 -16.83 1.82 -12.99
N ILE A 395 -17.13 2.79 -13.87
CA ILE A 395 -18.51 3.10 -14.26
C ILE A 395 -19.12 1.91 -15.01
N GLU A 396 -18.43 1.37 -16.01
CA GLU A 396 -18.91 0.25 -16.83
C GLU A 396 -19.12 -1.04 -16.02
N LEU A 397 -18.25 -1.28 -15.03
CA LEU A 397 -18.33 -2.43 -14.13
C LEU A 397 -19.24 -2.18 -12.91
N ASN A 398 -19.87 -1.01 -12.83
CA ASN A 398 -20.71 -0.59 -11.71
C ASN A 398 -20.00 -0.66 -10.34
N LEU A 399 -18.70 -0.36 -10.32
CA LEU A 399 -17.89 -0.26 -9.11
C LEU A 399 -18.12 1.09 -8.45
N SER A 400 -18.18 1.09 -7.12
CA SER A 400 -18.44 2.27 -6.29
C SER A 400 -17.22 3.16 -6.11
N THR A 401 -16.01 2.61 -6.23
CA THR A 401 -14.78 3.34 -5.92
C THR A 401 -13.67 3.06 -6.94
N VAL A 402 -12.82 4.06 -7.20
CA VAL A 402 -11.47 3.84 -7.76
C VAL A 402 -10.44 4.33 -6.75
N GLU A 403 -9.57 3.42 -6.32
CA GLU A 403 -8.43 3.72 -5.44
C GLU A 403 -7.14 3.75 -6.28
N ALA A 404 -6.56 4.94 -6.46
CA ALA A 404 -5.42 5.15 -7.36
C ALA A 404 -4.05 5.15 -6.65
N GLY A 405 -3.93 4.48 -5.51
CA GLY A 405 -2.69 4.37 -4.71
C GLY A 405 -2.32 5.61 -3.89
N ALA A 406 -1.13 5.59 -3.27
CA ALA A 406 -0.79 6.48 -2.15
C ALA A 406 -0.39 7.93 -2.50
N GLN A 407 0.04 8.24 -3.72
CA GLN A 407 0.66 9.55 -4.03
C GLN A 407 -0.22 10.47 -4.89
N GLY A 408 -0.19 11.78 -4.61
CA GLY A 408 -0.44 12.83 -5.60
C GLY A 408 -1.67 13.71 -5.40
N GLU A 409 -1.45 14.94 -4.94
CA GLU A 409 -2.48 16.00 -4.93
C GLU A 409 -3.01 16.32 -6.33
N HIS A 410 -2.24 16.02 -7.38
CA HIS A 410 -2.69 16.17 -8.77
C HIS A 410 -3.94 15.33 -9.07
N LYS A 411 -4.25 14.29 -8.29
CA LYS A 411 -5.47 13.49 -8.44
C LYS A 411 -6.75 14.26 -8.09
N ILE A 412 -6.65 15.27 -7.22
CA ILE A 412 -7.80 16.11 -6.82
C ILE A 412 -8.40 16.81 -8.02
N GLN A 413 -7.58 17.33 -8.92
CA GLN A 413 -8.05 18.02 -10.12
C GLN A 413 -8.81 17.10 -11.10
N ARG A 414 -8.76 15.78 -10.85
CA ARG A 414 -9.30 14.71 -11.68
C ARG A 414 -10.46 13.96 -10.99
N GLY A 415 -10.94 14.48 -9.86
CA GLY A 415 -12.11 13.97 -9.15
C GLY A 415 -11.82 12.97 -8.03
N TYR A 416 -10.55 12.73 -7.68
CA TYR A 416 -10.21 11.88 -6.55
C TYR A 416 -10.06 12.72 -5.28
N MET A 417 -10.87 12.43 -4.27
CA MET A 417 -10.94 13.22 -3.05
C MET A 417 -10.21 12.54 -1.90
N PRO A 418 -9.68 13.32 -0.94
CA PRO A 418 -8.95 12.77 0.19
C PRO A 418 -9.85 11.89 1.04
N VAL A 419 -9.36 10.70 1.36
CA VAL A 419 -9.98 9.74 2.28
C VAL A 419 -8.97 9.33 3.35
N PRO A 420 -9.41 9.09 4.59
CA PRO A 420 -8.50 8.67 5.64
C PRO A 420 -8.04 7.23 5.37
N THR A 421 -6.78 6.96 5.67
CA THR A 421 -6.25 5.61 5.77
C THR A 421 -5.65 5.42 7.15
N TYR A 422 -5.54 4.17 7.57
CA TYR A 422 -5.22 3.87 8.95
C TYR A 422 -3.98 2.99 9.08
N SER A 423 -3.33 3.03 10.22
CA SER A 423 -2.38 2.01 10.67
C SER A 423 -2.34 1.93 12.20
N CYS A 424 -2.04 0.74 12.71
CA CYS A 424 -1.95 0.44 14.13
C CYS A 424 -0.54 -0.05 14.47
N HIS A 425 -0.03 0.35 15.63
CA HIS A 425 1.36 0.11 16.01
C HIS A 425 1.46 -0.36 17.46
N TYR A 426 1.93 -1.60 17.67
CA TYR A 426 2.25 -2.12 18.99
C TYR A 426 3.76 -2.03 19.19
N ILE A 427 4.16 -1.21 20.16
CA ILE A 427 5.57 -0.93 20.50
C ILE A 427 5.88 -1.63 21.81
N LEU A 428 6.93 -2.45 21.84
CA LEU A 428 7.27 -3.26 23.03
C LEU A 428 7.96 -2.43 24.12
N ASP A 429 8.75 -1.44 23.72
CA ASP A 429 9.42 -0.52 24.64
C ASP A 429 8.45 0.60 25.06
N GLU A 430 8.14 0.69 26.37
CA GLU A 430 7.15 1.61 26.91
C GLU A 430 7.57 3.08 26.80
N ASP A 431 8.87 3.40 26.89
CA ASP A 431 9.36 4.77 26.74
C ASP A 431 9.19 5.25 25.30
N PHE A 432 9.57 4.40 24.33
CA PHE A 432 9.34 4.69 22.91
C PHE A 432 7.86 4.74 22.55
N LYS A 433 7.04 3.89 23.16
CA LYS A 433 5.58 3.90 22.96
C LYS A 433 4.98 5.26 23.32
N GLN A 434 5.32 5.82 24.49
CA GLN A 434 4.83 7.13 24.90
C GLN A 434 5.28 8.25 23.94
N ILE A 435 6.55 8.26 23.55
CA ILE A 435 7.10 9.27 22.63
C ILE A 435 6.42 9.20 21.26
N ILE A 436 6.19 7.99 20.75
CA ILE A 436 5.52 7.77 19.47
C ILE A 436 4.05 8.19 19.56
N ASP A 437 3.36 7.88 20.65
CA ASP A 437 1.95 8.28 20.85
C ASP A 437 1.78 9.80 20.81
N ASP A 438 2.61 10.54 21.56
CA ASP A 438 2.61 12.02 21.56
C ASP A 438 2.89 12.61 20.16
N PHE A 439 3.70 11.93 19.35
CA PHE A 439 3.92 12.31 17.96
C PHE A 439 2.69 12.04 17.09
N LEU A 440 2.06 10.87 17.22
CA LEU A 440 0.90 10.45 16.44
C LEU A 440 -0.34 11.32 16.66
N VAL A 441 -0.55 11.80 17.89
CA VAL A 441 -1.62 12.76 18.20
C VAL A 441 -1.49 14.03 17.35
N ARG A 442 -0.27 14.60 17.29
CA ARG A 442 0.01 15.82 16.51
C ARG A 442 -0.07 15.57 15.00
N GLU A 443 0.50 14.46 14.54
CA GLU A 443 0.45 14.07 13.12
C GLU A 443 -1.01 13.90 12.65
N THR A 444 -1.83 13.22 13.45
CA THR A 444 -3.25 12.99 13.13
C THR A 444 -4.03 14.30 13.03
N ALA A 445 -3.79 15.26 13.93
CA ALA A 445 -4.43 16.58 13.87
C ALA A 445 -4.04 17.33 12.57
N GLN A 446 -2.77 17.25 12.17
CA GLN A 446 -2.29 17.87 10.94
C GLN A 446 -2.91 17.22 9.69
N VAL A 447 -2.96 15.88 9.63
CA VAL A 447 -3.57 15.15 8.51
C VAL A 447 -5.04 15.51 8.37
N LYS A 448 -5.80 15.56 9.47
CA LYS A 448 -7.22 15.97 9.46
C LYS A 448 -7.39 17.39 8.93
N LEU A 449 -6.55 18.33 9.37
CA LEU A 449 -6.59 19.70 8.87
C LEU A 449 -6.34 19.77 7.36
N VAL A 450 -5.32 19.07 6.87
CA VAL A 450 -5.01 19.00 5.43
C VAL A 450 -6.17 18.40 4.64
N MET A 451 -6.76 17.31 5.13
CA MET A 451 -7.91 16.68 4.48
C MET A 451 -9.09 17.66 4.32
N ASN A 452 -9.44 18.39 5.39
CA ASN A 452 -10.53 19.37 5.36
C ASN A 452 -10.25 20.48 4.33
N LEU A 453 -9.03 21.05 4.32
CA LEU A 453 -8.64 22.08 3.35
C LEU A 453 -8.72 21.59 1.89
N LEU A 454 -8.33 20.34 1.65
CA LEU A 454 -8.39 19.72 0.32
C LEU A 454 -9.83 19.38 -0.09
N GLN A 455 -10.72 19.06 0.85
CA GLN A 455 -12.14 18.87 0.59
C GLN A 455 -12.82 20.19 0.21
N ASP A 456 -12.58 21.25 0.98
CA ASP A 456 -13.16 22.59 0.74
C ASP A 456 -12.72 23.17 -0.61
N SER A 457 -11.47 22.95 -1.00
CA SER A 457 -10.90 23.41 -2.27
C SER A 457 -11.12 22.44 -3.45
N GLY A 458 -11.97 21.42 -3.26
CA GLY A 458 -12.21 20.32 -4.19
C GLY A 458 -12.68 20.75 -5.60
N PRO A 459 -12.59 19.83 -6.58
CA PRO A 459 -12.89 20.11 -7.99
C PRO A 459 -14.41 20.13 -8.29
N PHE A 460 -15.23 19.69 -7.35
CA PHE A 460 -16.68 19.52 -7.50
C PHE A 460 -17.45 20.81 -7.22
N LYS A 461 -18.69 20.87 -7.70
CA LYS A 461 -19.65 21.92 -7.34
C LYS A 461 -20.11 21.73 -5.88
N GLU A 462 -20.52 22.81 -5.21
CA GLU A 462 -20.84 22.82 -3.77
C GLU A 462 -21.85 21.73 -3.36
N ASN A 463 -22.87 21.47 -4.17
CA ASN A 463 -23.95 20.52 -3.82
C ASN A 463 -23.62 19.04 -4.09
N VAL A 464 -22.40 18.73 -4.53
CA VAL A 464 -22.01 17.34 -4.84
C VAL A 464 -21.34 16.70 -3.64
N TRP A 465 -20.60 17.45 -2.81
CA TRP A 465 -19.71 16.86 -1.80
C TRP A 465 -20.19 17.02 -0.34
N ASN A 466 -21.35 17.64 -0.13
CA ASN A 466 -22.02 17.70 1.16
C ASN A 466 -22.79 16.42 1.49
#